data_AF-A0AB33K1V7-F1
#
_entry.id   AF-A0AB33K1V7-F1
#
_cell.length_a   1.000
_cell.length_b   1.000
_cell.length_c   1.000
_cell.angle_alpha   90.00
_cell.angle_beta   90.00
_cell.angle_gamma   90.00
#
_symmetry.space_group_name_H-M   'P 1'
#
loop_
_entity.id
_entity.type
_entity.pdbx_description
1 polymer ?
#
loop_
_entity_poly.entity_id
_entity_poly.type
_entity_poly.pdbx_seq_one_letter_code
_entity_poly.pdbx_strand_id
1 'polypeptide(L)'
;MRVIHEMKLVGRLASGADEWSCPTCGRRIALRQPPRPDLTVLEEGDDTAVHVGVINPGPTASAAAERYGLGPIQEIPRPPRPAVPDPPGEDDRAWLADIGISWDGGGGDAAA
;
A
#
# COMPACT_ATOMS: atom_id res chain seq x y z
N MET A 1 -13.01 -5.00 8.23
CA MET A 1 -11.87 -4.23 7.69
C MET A 1 -11.61 -3.10 8.67
N ARG A 2 -10.40 -2.97 9.23
CA ARG A 2 -10.09 -1.81 10.10
C ARG A 2 -9.79 -0.60 9.22
N VAL A 3 -10.33 0.57 9.59
CA VAL A 3 -10.08 1.82 8.87
C VAL A 3 -8.63 2.23 9.15
N ILE A 4 -7.94 2.72 8.12
CA ILE A 4 -6.54 3.18 8.24
C ILE A 4 -6.52 4.70 8.18
N HIS A 5 -5.87 5.33 9.15
CA HIS A 5 -5.63 6.77 9.17
C HIS A 5 -4.14 7.07 9.04
N GLU A 6 -3.81 8.00 8.14
CA GLU A 6 -2.46 8.52 8.03
C GLU A 6 -2.21 9.60 9.11
N MET A 7 -1.17 9.43 9.92
CA MET A 7 -0.68 10.42 10.86
C MET A 7 0.37 11.31 10.21
N LYS A 8 0.34 12.59 10.55
CA LYS A 8 1.34 13.58 10.12
C LYS A 8 2.26 13.94 11.28
N LEU A 9 3.56 14.00 11.00
CA LEU A 9 4.54 14.55 11.93
C LEU A 9 4.29 16.06 12.06
N VAL A 10 3.94 16.54 13.24
CA VAL A 10 3.60 17.96 13.48
C VAL A 10 4.74 18.74 14.13
N GLY A 11 5.68 18.06 14.79
CA GLY A 11 6.83 18.71 15.38
C GLY A 11 7.64 17.81 16.30
N ARG A 12 8.52 18.45 17.08
CA ARG A 12 9.32 17.79 18.11
C ARG A 12 9.08 18.45 19.46
N LEU A 13 8.74 17.64 20.46
CA LEU A 13 8.47 18.08 21.82
C LEU A 13 9.77 18.43 22.56
N ALA A 14 9.66 19.20 23.63
CA ALA A 14 10.79 19.54 24.52
C ALA A 14 11.48 18.29 25.12
N SER A 15 10.75 17.17 25.23
CA SER A 15 11.27 15.87 25.67
C SER A 15 12.17 15.17 24.62
N GLY A 16 12.27 15.75 23.41
CA GLY A 16 12.95 15.19 22.25
C GLY A 16 12.14 14.15 21.47
N ALA A 17 10.89 13.87 21.88
CA ALA A 17 9.99 12.99 21.16
C ALA A 17 9.35 13.70 19.96
N ASP A 18 9.10 12.96 18.89
CA ASP A 18 8.38 13.45 17.72
C ASP A 18 6.87 13.44 18.02
N GLU A 19 6.20 14.55 17.75
CA GLU A 19 4.75 14.64 17.90
C GLU A 19 4.07 14.31 16.57
N TRP A 20 3.11 13.41 16.63
CA TRP A 20 2.32 12.97 15.49
C TRP A 20 0.84 13.24 15.74
N SER A 21 0.13 13.72 14.72
CA SER A 21 -1.30 14.00 14.78
C SER A 21 -2.03 13.31 13.62
N CYS A 22 -3.16 12.68 13.94
CA CYS A 22 -4.10 12.18 12.97
C CYS A 22 -5.14 13.27 12.65
N PRO A 23 -5.15 13.82 11.42
CA PRO A 23 -6.14 14.83 11.04
C PRO A 23 -7.56 14.25 10.91
N THR A 24 -7.70 12.92 10.79
CA THR A 24 -9.00 12.26 10.58
C THR A 24 -9.79 12.09 11.87
N CYS A 25 -9.15 11.67 12.97
CA CYS A 25 -9.83 11.39 14.23
C CYS A 25 -9.31 12.21 15.42
N GLY A 26 -8.30 13.06 15.21
CA GLY A 26 -7.71 13.90 16.25
C GLY A 26 -6.72 13.20 17.18
N ARG A 27 -6.43 11.89 16.97
CA ARG A 27 -5.44 11.15 17.77
C ARG A 27 -4.08 11.84 17.72
N ARG A 28 -3.44 12.03 18.88
CA ARG A 28 -2.08 12.59 18.99
C ARG A 28 -1.20 11.68 19.82
N ILE A 29 0.03 11.46 19.35
CA ILE A 29 1.02 10.65 20.06
C ILE A 29 2.37 11.37 20.09
N ALA A 30 3.13 11.09 21.14
CA ALA A 30 4.56 11.37 21.22
C ALA A 30 5.34 10.07 20.98
N LEU A 31 6.21 10.06 19.97
CA LEU A 31 7.02 8.92 19.60
C LEU A 31 8.50 9.25 19.82
N ARG A 32 9.15 8.53 20.75
CA ARG A 32 10.59 8.55 20.92
C ARG A 32 11.23 7.55 19.96
N GLN A 33 12.16 8.02 19.15
CA GLN A 33 12.94 7.18 18.23
C GLN A 33 14.01 6.35 18.98
N PRO A 34 14.63 5.33 18.35
CA PRO A 34 15.76 4.59 18.92
C PRO A 34 16.87 5.54 19.46
N PRO A 35 17.62 5.14 20.51
CA PRO A 35 17.85 3.77 20.97
C PRO A 35 16.90 3.25 22.05
N ARG A 36 16.08 4.11 22.64
CA ARG A 36 15.07 3.72 23.64
C ARG A 36 13.70 4.15 23.12
N PRO A 37 13.11 3.38 22.19
CA PRO A 37 11.84 3.74 21.61
C PRO A 37 10.75 3.72 22.68
N ASP A 38 9.87 4.70 22.62
CA ASP A 38 8.75 4.86 23.54
C ASP A 38 7.60 5.54 22.82
N LEU A 39 6.37 5.20 23.18
CA LEU A 39 5.16 5.77 22.58
C LEU A 39 4.21 6.16 23.70
N THR A 40 3.89 7.46 23.76
CA THR A 40 2.89 7.99 24.68
C THR A 40 1.72 8.53 23.88
N VAL A 41 0.51 8.11 24.22
CA VAL A 41 -0.71 8.70 23.64
C VAL A 41 -0.99 10.00 24.38
N LEU A 42 -1.11 11.10 23.62
CA LEU A 42 -1.44 12.43 24.15
C LEU A 42 -2.95 12.69 24.07
N GLU A 43 -3.56 12.28 22.96
CA GLU A 43 -5.00 12.34 22.72
C GLU A 43 -5.42 11.03 22.03
N GLU A 44 -6.49 10.38 22.51
CA GLU A 44 -6.89 9.05 22.02
C GLU A 44 -7.45 9.06 20.59
N GLY A 45 -8.33 10.00 20.22
CA GLY A 45 -9.05 9.92 18.95
C GLY A 45 -9.82 8.59 18.79
N ASP A 46 -9.76 7.96 17.61
CA ASP A 46 -10.35 6.64 17.35
C ASP A 46 -9.33 5.52 17.61
N ASP A 47 -9.47 4.77 18.70
CA ASP A 47 -8.57 3.67 19.05
C ASP A 47 -8.81 2.39 18.24
N THR A 48 -9.90 2.31 17.47
CA THR A 48 -10.24 1.18 16.62
C THR A 48 -9.59 1.25 15.24
N ALA A 49 -9.17 2.45 14.83
CA ALA A 49 -8.47 2.70 13.58
C ALA A 49 -6.98 2.37 13.66
N VAL A 50 -6.43 1.86 12.55
CA VAL A 50 -4.99 1.64 12.41
C VAL A 50 -4.33 2.95 11.99
N HIS A 51 -3.41 3.44 12.81
CA HIS A 51 -2.69 4.69 12.56
C HIS A 51 -1.32 4.42 11.96
N VAL A 52 -1.01 5.07 10.84
CA VAL A 52 0.24 4.88 10.09
C VAL A 52 0.92 6.22 9.81
N GLY A 53 2.22 6.31 10.04
CA GLY A 53 3.00 7.52 9.76
C GLY A 53 4.39 7.15 9.25
N VAL A 54 4.97 7.98 8.38
CA VAL A 54 6.28 7.72 7.77
C VAL A 54 7.29 8.75 8.27
N ILE A 55 8.23 8.31 9.12
CA ILE A 55 9.23 9.17 9.78
C ILE A 55 10.25 9.73 8.78
N ASN A 56 10.68 8.91 7.82
CA ASN A 56 11.60 9.31 6.74
C ASN A 56 10.98 8.92 5.40
N PRO A 57 10.18 9.80 4.77
CA PRO A 57 9.59 9.50 3.48
C PRO A 57 10.70 9.32 2.43
N GLY A 58 10.65 8.20 1.72
CA GLY A 58 11.63 7.82 0.70
C GLY A 58 11.26 6.49 0.03
N PRO A 59 11.93 6.12 -1.08
CA PRO A 59 11.57 4.94 -1.87
C PRO A 59 11.52 3.65 -1.05
N THR A 60 12.45 3.48 -0.11
CA THR A 60 12.53 2.33 0.79
C THR A 60 11.37 2.29 1.81
N ALA A 61 10.88 3.46 2.24
CA ALA A 61 9.75 3.55 3.16
C ALA A 61 8.43 3.25 2.46
N SER A 62 8.25 3.66 1.20
CA SER A 62 7.10 3.25 0.36
C SER A 62 7.03 1.73 0.17
N ALA A 63 8.15 1.08 -0.14
CA ALA A 63 8.21 -0.39 -0.28
C ALA A 63 7.95 -1.14 1.04
N ALA A 64 8.12 -0.50 2.20
CA ALA A 64 7.74 -1.06 3.49
C ALA A 64 6.24 -0.88 3.76
N ALA A 65 5.68 0.27 3.37
CA ALA A 65 4.26 0.58 3.49
C ALA A 65 3.38 -0.37 2.63
N GLU A 66 3.86 -0.76 1.44
CA GLU A 66 3.19 -1.71 0.55
C GLU A 66 2.87 -3.05 1.23
N ARG A 67 3.74 -3.52 2.13
CA ARG A 67 3.56 -4.78 2.87
C ARG A 67 2.36 -4.73 3.83
N TYR A 68 1.97 -3.53 4.24
CA TYR A 68 0.81 -3.26 5.07
C TYR A 68 -0.40 -2.80 4.25
N GLY A 69 -0.37 -2.97 2.92
CA GLY A 69 -1.45 -2.59 2.02
C GLY A 69 -1.49 -1.09 1.69
N LEU A 70 -0.43 -0.35 1.99
CA LEU A 70 -0.31 1.07 1.69
C LEU A 70 0.58 1.24 0.47
N GLY A 71 -0.04 1.13 -0.70
CA GLY A 71 0.62 1.34 -1.98
C GLY A 71 1.10 2.79 -2.17
N PRO A 72 1.95 3.04 -3.17
CA PRO A 72 2.26 4.39 -3.59
C PRO A 72 0.97 5.14 -3.96
N ILE A 73 0.88 6.43 -3.62
CA ILE A 73 -0.23 7.26 -4.12
C ILE A 73 -0.09 7.31 -5.65
N GLN A 74 -1.07 6.74 -6.36
CA GLN A 74 -1.12 6.61 -7.82
C GLN A 74 -2.39 7.28 -8.35
N GLU A 75 -2.25 8.15 -9.33
CA GLU A 75 -3.39 8.61 -10.14
C GLU A 75 -3.35 7.83 -11.47
N ILE A 76 -4.36 6.99 -11.76
CA ILE A 76 -4.33 6.04 -12.91
C ILE A 76 -5.28 6.51 -14.04
N PRO A 77 -4.74 6.97 -15.19
CA PRO A 77 -5.54 7.24 -16.38
C PRO A 77 -5.97 5.94 -17.07
N ARG A 78 -7.25 5.81 -17.43
CA ARG A 78 -7.80 4.58 -18.03
C ARG A 78 -7.44 4.45 -19.52
N PRO A 79 -6.80 3.35 -19.96
CA PRO A 79 -6.57 3.08 -21.38
C PRO A 79 -7.81 2.49 -22.09
N PRO A 80 -7.94 2.65 -23.42
CA PRO A 80 -9.01 2.03 -24.20
C PRO A 80 -8.76 0.52 -24.36
N ARG A 81 -9.84 -0.28 -24.29
CA ARG A 81 -9.78 -1.75 -24.36
C ARG A 81 -9.59 -2.24 -25.82
N PRO A 82 -8.69 -3.21 -26.10
CA PRO A 82 -8.58 -3.84 -27.42
C PRO A 82 -9.78 -4.75 -27.75
N ALA A 83 -10.06 -4.95 -29.04
CA ALA A 83 -11.26 -5.67 -29.50
C ALA A 83 -11.18 -7.21 -29.33
N VAL A 84 -10.02 -7.83 -29.52
CA VAL A 84 -9.77 -9.26 -29.26
C VAL A 84 -8.35 -9.43 -28.72
N PRO A 85 -8.13 -10.16 -27.61
CA PRO A 85 -6.78 -10.43 -27.10
C PRO A 85 -6.08 -11.54 -27.89
N ASP A 86 -4.77 -11.41 -28.06
CA ASP A 86 -3.94 -12.41 -28.74
C ASP A 86 -3.82 -13.71 -27.92
N PRO A 87 -3.75 -14.88 -28.56
CA PRO A 87 -3.47 -16.14 -27.86
C PRO A 87 -2.02 -16.18 -27.34
N PRO A 88 -1.74 -16.96 -26.28
CA PRO A 88 -0.42 -17.05 -25.66
C PRO A 88 0.63 -17.66 -26.59
N GLY A 89 1.87 -17.17 -26.45
CA GLY A 89 3.04 -17.64 -27.19
C GLY A 89 3.46 -19.06 -26.83
N GLU A 90 4.48 -19.58 -27.52
CA GLU A 90 4.98 -20.94 -27.28
C GLU A 90 5.63 -21.11 -25.92
N ASP A 91 6.44 -20.14 -25.50
CA ASP A 91 7.08 -20.15 -24.18
C ASP A 91 6.04 -20.06 -23.06
N ASP A 92 5.02 -19.21 -23.25
CA ASP A 92 3.89 -19.11 -22.32
C ASP A 92 3.14 -20.43 -22.25
N ARG A 93 2.89 -21.09 -23.39
CA ARG A 93 2.23 -22.40 -23.43
C ARG A 93 3.07 -23.50 -22.79
N ALA A 94 4.39 -23.47 -22.96
CA ALA A 94 5.29 -24.44 -22.33
C ALA A 94 5.33 -24.25 -20.80
N TRP A 95 5.40 -23.01 -20.33
CA TRP A 95 5.31 -22.69 -18.92
C TRP A 95 3.93 -23.05 -18.34
N LEU A 96 2.84 -22.73 -19.05
CA LEU A 96 1.49 -23.10 -18.64
C LEU A 96 1.36 -24.61 -18.50
N ALA A 97 1.89 -25.38 -19.45
CA ALA A 97 1.89 -26.83 -19.37
C ALA A 97 2.73 -27.36 -18.20
N ASP A 98 3.89 -26.74 -17.91
CA ASP A 98 4.75 -27.08 -16.77
C ASP A 98 4.01 -26.90 -15.42
N ILE A 99 3.18 -25.86 -15.31
CA ILE A 99 2.31 -25.67 -14.13
C ILE A 99 0.98 -26.43 -14.23
N GLY A 100 0.83 -27.33 -15.21
CA GLY A 100 -0.31 -28.23 -15.37
C GLY A 100 -1.53 -27.65 -16.08
N ILE A 101 -1.39 -26.51 -16.75
CA ILE A 101 -2.45 -25.85 -17.52
C ILE A 101 -2.23 -26.12 -19.01
N SER A 102 -3.06 -26.99 -19.61
CA SER A 102 -3.06 -27.17 -21.07
C SER A 102 -3.86 -26.07 -21.74
N TRP A 103 -3.22 -25.29 -22.61
CA TRP A 103 -3.92 -24.38 -23.50
C TRP A 103 -4.42 -25.13 -24.74
N ASP A 104 -5.63 -25.70 -24.67
CA ASP A 104 -6.33 -26.23 -25.84
C ASP A 104 -6.97 -25.03 -26.57
N GLY A 105 -6.31 -24.53 -27.63
CA GLY A 105 -6.71 -23.32 -28.35
C GLY A 105 -8.07 -23.38 -29.05
N GLY A 106 -9.15 -23.57 -28.30
CA GLY A 106 -10.51 -23.61 -28.74
C GLY A 106 -11.11 -22.22 -28.82
N GLY A 107 -11.22 -21.72 -30.05
CA GLY A 107 -12.07 -20.60 -30.44
C GLY A 107 -11.33 -19.26 -30.46
N GLY A 108 -10.70 -18.84 -31.56
CA GLY A 108 -11.13 -19.15 -32.92
C GLY A 108 -12.45 -18.45 -33.21
N ASP A 109 -12.30 -17.24 -33.75
CA ASP A 109 -13.17 -16.62 -34.74
C ASP A 109 -14.52 -16.05 -34.31
N ALA A 110 -14.98 -14.95 -34.87
CA ALA A 110 -14.36 -13.86 -35.60
C ALA A 110 -15.48 -12.82 -35.73
N ALA A 111 -15.08 -11.56 -35.76
CA ALA A 111 -15.91 -10.46 -36.17
C ALA A 111 -16.68 -10.75 -37.47
N ALA A 112 -17.93 -10.30 -37.54
CA ALA A 112 -18.38 -9.32 -38.52
C ALA A 112 -19.79 -8.84 -38.15
#